data_AF-A0AAW0U240-F1
#
_entry.id   AF-A0AAW0U240-F1
#
_cell.length_a   1.000
_cell.length_b   1.000
_cell.length_c   1.000
_cell.angle_alpha   90.00
_cell.angle_beta   90.00
_cell.angle_gamma   90.00
#
_symmetry.space_group_name_H-M   'P 1'
#
loop_
_entity.id
_entity.type
_entity.pdbx_description
1 polymer ?
#
loop_
_entity_poly.entity_id
_entity_poly.type
_entity_poly.pdbx_seq_one_letter_code
_entity_poly.pdbx_strand_id
1 'polypeptide(L)'
;MLDTTRIKTNYISLSIMASHALSRLLYSYEDLWGKVVDGFLQLNASAADWFMKADDDTFLIYPNLLNLLAHLDPSEALYLGLPLIYRPEGGEEITYMSGGAGYVLSSTALTRLQAAHAPAHCRYPGHTQYEDVNMGYCMAALGVRAADTRDGLGRPRFLPYPPWRLLQSEPHPDFAWLVHFSKYKFRFGPESLSDLVVTFHEIRDPVDFYFIQYLVNDLRLLSPGASSPFTLSQIPSR
;
A
#
# COMPACT_ATOMS: atom_id res chain seq x y z
N MET A 1 2.53 21.94 6.02
CA MET A 1 3.47 21.34 5.06
C MET A 1 3.23 19.84 5.15
N LEU A 2 2.77 19.20 4.07
CA LEU A 2 2.56 17.75 4.04
C LEU A 2 3.91 17.06 4.24
N ASP A 3 3.96 16.08 5.15
CA ASP A 3 5.14 15.25 5.34
C ASP A 3 5.16 14.18 4.24
N THR A 4 5.94 14.42 3.19
CA THR A 4 6.13 13.48 2.09
C THR A 4 7.57 13.03 2.04
N THR A 5 7.79 11.73 2.11
CA THR A 5 9.12 11.16 1.85
C THR A 5 9.26 10.91 0.35
N ARG A 6 10.34 11.42 -0.24
CA ARG A 6 10.69 11.17 -1.65
C ARG A 6 11.82 10.16 -1.74
N ILE A 7 11.60 9.11 -2.53
CA ILE A 7 12.62 8.12 -2.85
C ILE A 7 12.88 8.22 -4.36
N LYS A 8 14.12 8.55 -4.73
CA LYS A 8 14.59 8.57 -6.12
C LYS A 8 15.67 7.51 -6.31
N THR A 9 15.43 6.58 -7.22
CA THR A 9 16.49 5.80 -7.85
C THR A 9 16.76 6.37 -9.24
N ASN A 10 17.79 5.88 -9.94
CA ASN A 10 18.13 6.37 -11.28
C ASN A 10 16.99 6.25 -12.31
N TYR A 11 15.89 5.55 -12.00
CA TYR A 11 14.80 5.25 -12.95
C TYR A 11 13.38 5.38 -12.39
N ILE A 12 13.19 5.59 -11.07
CA ILE A 12 11.86 5.67 -10.44
C ILE A 12 11.86 6.74 -9.35
N SER A 13 10.89 7.66 -9.41
CA SER A 13 10.59 8.62 -8.34
C SER A 13 9.27 8.27 -7.65
N LEU A 14 9.31 8.11 -6.32
CA LEU A 14 8.16 7.79 -5.47
C LEU A 14 7.95 8.89 -4.41
N SER A 15 6.69 9.29 -4.20
CA SER A 15 6.25 10.14 -3.09
C SER A 15 5.28 9.38 -2.19
N ILE A 16 5.57 9.31 -0.89
CA ILE A 16 4.71 8.64 0.09
C ILE A 16 4.03 9.69 0.96
N MET A 17 2.71 9.63 1.03
CA MET A 17 1.89 10.44 1.92
C MET A 17 1.41 9.57 3.09
N ALA A 18 1.78 9.98 4.30
CA ALA A 18 1.22 9.40 5.52
C ALA A 18 -0.12 10.07 5.86
N SER A 19 -1.15 9.26 6.11
CA SER A 19 -2.51 9.74 6.41
C SER A 19 -2.57 10.72 7.59
N HIS A 20 -1.59 10.73 8.50
CA HIS A 20 -1.56 11.64 9.65
C HIS A 20 -1.07 13.07 9.36
N ALA A 21 -0.47 13.32 8.19
CA ALA A 21 0.14 14.62 7.85
C ALA A 21 -0.87 15.75 7.52
N LEU A 22 -2.17 15.43 7.49
CA LEU A 22 -3.26 16.39 7.35
C LEU A 22 -3.91 16.61 8.72
N SER A 23 -3.79 17.84 9.23
CA SER A 23 -4.07 18.17 10.62
C SER A 23 -5.45 17.70 11.10
N ARG A 24 -5.51 17.12 12.31
CA ARG A 24 -6.75 16.84 13.06
C ARG A 24 -7.65 18.07 13.29
N LEU A 25 -7.18 19.27 12.98
CA LEU A 25 -7.90 20.54 13.12
C LEU A 25 -8.91 20.80 11.99
N LEU A 26 -8.79 20.11 10.85
CA LEU A 26 -9.63 20.36 9.67
C LEU A 26 -10.58 19.18 9.33
N TYR A 27 -10.26 17.95 9.72
CA TYR A 27 -11.04 16.76 9.36
C TYR A 27 -11.24 15.83 10.56
N SER A 28 -12.46 15.32 10.71
CA SER A 28 -12.80 14.25 11.67
C SER A 28 -12.60 12.86 11.04
N TYR A 29 -12.66 11.81 11.85
CA TYR A 29 -12.73 10.43 11.34
C TYR A 29 -13.96 10.17 10.45
N GLU A 30 -15.00 10.99 10.53
CA GLU A 30 -16.20 10.84 9.71
C GLU A 30 -16.00 11.35 8.27
N ASP A 31 -14.89 12.06 8.01
CA ASP A 31 -14.50 12.55 6.68
C ASP A 31 -13.08 12.10 6.28
N LEU A 32 -12.84 10.78 6.33
CA LEU A 32 -11.59 10.19 5.84
C LEU A 32 -11.37 10.44 4.34
N TRP A 33 -12.45 10.44 3.55
CA TRP A 33 -12.39 10.79 2.13
C TRP A 33 -11.84 12.20 1.92
N GLY A 34 -12.46 13.23 2.54
CA GLY A 34 -12.02 14.62 2.43
C GLY A 34 -10.55 14.78 2.80
N LYS A 35 -10.15 14.15 3.91
CA LYS A 35 -8.76 14.10 4.33
C LYS A 35 -7.85 13.55 3.23
N VAL A 36 -8.05 12.30 2.79
CA VAL A 36 -7.11 11.67 1.85
C VAL A 36 -7.10 12.35 0.48
N VAL A 37 -8.26 12.74 -0.04
CA VAL A 37 -8.33 13.41 -1.35
C VAL A 37 -7.63 14.76 -1.30
N ASP A 38 -7.81 15.56 -0.24
CA ASP A 38 -7.13 16.86 -0.10
C ASP A 38 -5.61 16.70 0.03
N GLY A 39 -5.14 15.59 0.59
CA GLY A 39 -3.73 15.21 0.57
C GLY A 39 -3.20 15.03 -0.85
N PHE A 40 -3.86 14.22 -1.67
CA PHE A 40 -3.48 14.04 -3.07
C PHE A 40 -3.59 15.33 -3.89
N LEU A 41 -4.63 16.15 -3.67
CA LEU A 41 -4.81 17.41 -4.39
C LEU A 41 -3.69 18.43 -4.15
N GLN A 42 -3.00 18.34 -3.01
CA GLN A 42 -1.87 19.21 -2.67
C GLN A 42 -0.52 18.73 -3.23
N LEU A 43 -0.44 17.52 -3.77
CA LEU A 43 0.81 16.98 -4.35
C LEU A 43 1.08 17.60 -5.72
N ASN A 44 2.36 17.73 -6.06
CA ASN A 44 2.75 18.08 -7.43
C ASN A 44 2.87 16.80 -8.26
N ALA A 45 1.92 16.56 -9.16
CA ALA A 45 1.88 15.36 -10.00
C ALA A 45 3.12 15.19 -10.91
N SER A 46 3.80 16.29 -11.26
CA SER A 46 5.03 16.26 -12.06
C SER A 46 6.30 16.00 -11.24
N ALA A 47 6.18 15.88 -9.91
CA ALA A 47 7.32 15.78 -9.02
C ALA A 47 7.81 14.33 -8.77
N ALA A 48 7.01 13.34 -9.13
CA ALA A 48 7.29 11.92 -9.01
C ALA A 48 6.48 11.12 -10.03
N ASP A 49 6.93 9.90 -10.32
CA ASP A 49 6.25 8.97 -11.23
C ASP A 49 5.08 8.27 -10.53
N TRP A 50 5.22 8.06 -9.21
CA TRP A 50 4.28 7.29 -8.38
C TRP A 50 4.02 7.98 -7.05
N PHE A 51 2.77 7.85 -6.57
CA PHE A 51 2.27 8.49 -5.37
C PHE A 51 1.55 7.46 -4.50
N MET A 52 2.07 7.17 -3.32
CA MET A 52 1.52 6.17 -2.41
C MET A 52 0.81 6.83 -1.23
N LYS A 53 -0.39 6.33 -0.90
CA LYS A 53 -1.01 6.52 0.41
C LYS A 53 -0.69 5.32 1.29
N ALA A 54 -0.27 5.58 2.52
CA ALA A 54 -0.06 4.58 3.56
C ALA A 54 -0.60 5.09 4.90
N ASP A 55 -1.15 4.20 5.72
CA ASP A 55 -1.50 4.52 7.10
C ASP A 55 -0.26 4.49 7.99
N ASP A 56 -0.31 5.12 9.17
CA ASP A 56 0.82 5.24 10.08
C ASP A 56 1.18 3.93 10.79
N ASP A 57 0.32 2.93 10.72
CA ASP A 57 0.55 1.54 11.12
C ASP A 57 0.78 0.60 9.93
N THR A 58 1.15 1.16 8.76
CA THR A 58 1.53 0.38 7.56
C THR A 58 3.05 0.32 7.41
N PHE A 59 3.63 -0.87 7.55
CA PHE A 59 5.04 -1.10 7.26
C PHE A 59 5.26 -1.27 5.75
N LEU A 60 6.16 -0.46 5.17
CA LEU A 60 6.50 -0.47 3.74
C LEU A 60 7.87 -1.12 3.48
N ILE A 61 7.89 -2.18 2.68
CA ILE A 61 9.10 -2.78 2.12
C ILE A 61 9.40 -2.06 0.79
N TYR A 62 9.99 -0.86 0.89
CA TYR A 62 10.18 0.01 -0.27
C TYR A 62 10.98 -0.61 -1.44
N PRO A 63 11.98 -1.50 -1.23
CA PRO A 63 12.69 -2.12 -2.36
C PRO A 63 11.76 -2.98 -3.22
N ASN A 64 10.82 -3.69 -2.57
CA ASN A 64 9.83 -4.52 -3.27
C ASN A 64 8.80 -3.65 -4.00
N LEU A 65 8.43 -2.50 -3.43
CA LEU A 65 7.61 -1.51 -4.14
C LEU A 65 8.32 -1.00 -5.40
N LEU A 66 9.57 -0.56 -5.28
CA LEU A 66 10.34 -0.08 -6.43
C LEU A 66 10.51 -1.18 -7.49
N ASN A 67 10.73 -2.43 -7.09
CA ASN A 67 10.76 -3.57 -8.00
C ASN A 67 9.43 -3.75 -8.75
N LEU A 68 8.29 -3.67 -8.07
CA LEU A 68 6.96 -3.71 -8.72
C LEU A 68 6.81 -2.57 -9.73
N LEU A 69 7.09 -1.33 -9.31
CA LEU A 69 6.89 -0.14 -10.12
C LEU A 69 7.82 -0.08 -11.35
N ALA A 70 8.99 -0.71 -11.30
CA ALA A 70 9.94 -0.79 -12.42
C ALA A 70 9.37 -1.46 -13.68
N HIS A 71 8.29 -2.23 -13.53
CA HIS A 71 7.67 -2.99 -14.62
C HIS A 71 6.38 -2.36 -15.13
N LEU A 72 6.04 -1.15 -14.67
CA LEU A 72 4.81 -0.45 -15.01
C LEU A 72 5.13 0.93 -15.60
N ASP A 73 4.26 1.43 -16.48
CA ASP A 73 4.40 2.76 -17.09
C ASP A 73 3.58 3.80 -16.29
N PRO A 74 4.22 4.80 -15.64
CA PRO A 74 3.52 5.85 -14.91
C PRO A 74 2.72 6.81 -15.82
N SER A 75 2.97 6.80 -17.14
CA SER A 75 2.17 7.53 -18.13
C SER A 75 0.81 6.86 -18.41
N GLU A 76 0.64 5.60 -18.01
CA GLU A 76 -0.68 4.97 -17.94
C GLU A 76 -1.41 5.40 -16.67
N ALA A 77 -2.73 5.57 -16.77
CA ALA A 77 -3.57 5.88 -15.61
C ALA A 77 -3.80 4.61 -14.77
N LEU A 78 -2.91 4.37 -13.80
CA LEU A 78 -2.89 3.18 -12.95
C LEU A 78 -3.21 3.47 -11.48
N TYR A 79 -3.96 2.55 -10.88
CA TYR A 79 -4.29 2.44 -9.46
C TYR A 79 -3.87 1.04 -8.96
N LEU A 80 -2.97 0.99 -7.98
CA LEU A 80 -2.29 -0.23 -7.53
C LEU A 80 -2.57 -0.47 -6.04
N GLY A 81 -2.71 -1.72 -5.60
CA GLY A 81 -2.91 -2.06 -4.19
C GLY A 81 -3.50 -3.46 -4.02
N LEU A 82 -4.14 -3.73 -2.88
CA LEU A 82 -4.91 -4.96 -2.68
C LEU A 82 -6.35 -4.79 -3.18
N PRO A 83 -6.73 -5.40 -4.32
CA PRO A 83 -8.06 -5.17 -4.89
C PRO A 83 -9.15 -5.88 -4.10
N LEU A 84 -10.08 -5.08 -3.60
CA LEU A 84 -11.33 -5.47 -2.97
C LEU A 84 -12.51 -5.02 -3.84
N ILE A 85 -13.68 -5.58 -3.55
CA ILE A 85 -14.91 -5.40 -4.30
C ILE A 85 -15.99 -4.91 -3.36
N TYR A 86 -16.50 -3.71 -3.60
CA TYR A 86 -17.67 -3.18 -2.91
C TYR A 86 -18.91 -3.42 -3.78
N ARG A 87 -19.96 -3.98 -3.17
CA ARG A 87 -21.24 -4.30 -3.84
C ARG A 87 -22.36 -3.50 -3.19
N PRO A 88 -22.62 -2.26 -3.63
CA PRO A 88 -23.74 -1.50 -3.13
C PRO A 88 -25.06 -2.16 -3.56
N GLU A 89 -26.06 -2.08 -2.69
CA GLU A 89 -27.40 -2.58 -2.99
C GLU A 89 -27.99 -1.78 -4.17
N GLY A 90 -28.33 -2.47 -5.25
CA GLY A 90 -28.91 -1.86 -6.46
C GLY A 90 -27.94 -1.00 -7.28
N GLY A 91 -26.63 -1.02 -7.00
CA GLY A 91 -25.60 -0.28 -7.74
C GLY A 91 -24.59 -1.17 -8.46
N GLU A 92 -23.65 -0.54 -9.17
CA GLU A 92 -22.57 -1.23 -9.87
C GLU A 92 -21.47 -1.69 -8.89
N GLU A 93 -20.82 -2.80 -9.23
CA GLU A 93 -19.69 -3.34 -8.49
C GLU A 93 -18.47 -2.41 -8.63
N ILE A 94 -17.89 -2.01 -7.49
CA ILE A 94 -16.73 -1.10 -7.45
C ILE A 94 -15.50 -1.89 -7.04
N THR A 95 -14.47 -1.92 -7.89
CA THR A 95 -13.12 -2.34 -7.45
C THR A 95 -12.44 -1.18 -6.75
N TYR A 96 -11.96 -1.41 -5.53
CA TYR A 96 -11.17 -0.47 -4.75
C TYR A 96 -9.92 -1.14 -4.18
N MET A 97 -8.91 -0.38 -3.78
CA MET A 97 -7.75 -0.95 -3.09
C MET A 97 -7.92 -0.79 -1.59
N SER A 98 -7.63 -1.82 -0.80
CA SER A 98 -7.69 -1.74 0.67
C SER A 98 -6.94 -0.51 1.18
N GLY A 99 -7.66 0.38 1.89
CA GLY A 99 -7.07 1.63 2.40
C GLY A 99 -5.90 1.39 3.35
N GLY A 100 -6.08 0.46 4.29
CA GLY A 100 -5.05 0.09 5.28
C GLY A 100 -3.83 -0.56 4.67
N ALA A 101 -4.00 -1.48 3.73
CA ALA A 101 -2.85 -2.09 3.03
C ALA A 101 -2.01 -1.05 2.25
N GLY A 102 -2.56 0.16 2.04
CA GLY A 102 -1.97 1.20 1.23
C GLY A 102 -2.20 0.95 -0.26
N TYR A 103 -2.09 2.02 -1.03
CA TYR A 103 -2.30 1.99 -2.47
C TYR A 103 -1.47 3.06 -3.18
N VAL A 104 -1.25 2.88 -4.48
CA VAL A 104 -0.39 3.73 -5.30
C VAL A 104 -1.15 4.24 -6.52
N LEU A 105 -1.00 5.53 -6.80
CA LEU A 105 -1.44 6.19 -8.03
C LEU A 105 -0.22 6.48 -8.91
N SER A 106 -0.34 6.18 -10.20
CA SER A 106 0.54 6.75 -11.22
C SER A 106 0.41 8.29 -11.28
N SER A 107 1.43 8.97 -11.81
CA SER A 107 1.38 10.42 -12.05
C SER A 107 0.20 10.83 -12.94
N THR A 108 -0.15 9.99 -13.92
CA THR A 108 -1.32 10.20 -14.78
C THR A 108 -2.63 10.05 -14.03
N ALA A 109 -2.76 9.04 -13.16
CA ALA A 109 -3.94 8.89 -12.30
C ALA A 109 -4.12 10.08 -11.35
N LEU A 110 -3.03 10.56 -10.73
CA LEU A 110 -3.07 11.73 -9.87
C LEU A 110 -3.47 13.00 -10.64
N THR A 111 -2.94 13.19 -11.85
CA THR A 111 -3.29 14.34 -12.70
C THR A 111 -4.78 14.35 -13.04
N ARG A 112 -5.36 13.18 -13.35
CA ARG A 112 -6.81 13.05 -13.59
C ARG A 112 -7.62 13.35 -12.33
N LEU A 113 -7.19 12.85 -11.17
CA LEU A 113 -7.83 13.12 -9.88
C LEU A 113 -7.87 14.63 -9.58
N GLN A 114 -6.75 15.33 -9.82
CA GLN A 114 -6.63 16.77 -9.61
C GLN A 114 -7.49 17.58 -10.59
N ALA A 115 -7.49 17.21 -11.87
CA ALA A 115 -8.29 17.88 -12.90
C ALA A 115 -9.80 17.73 -12.67
N ALA A 116 -10.24 16.67 -12.00
CA ALA A 116 -11.65 16.42 -11.73
C ALA A 116 -12.24 17.24 -10.57
N HIS A 117 -11.44 18.02 -9.83
CA HIS A 117 -11.86 18.68 -8.59
C HIS A 117 -12.64 17.72 -7.68
N ALA A 118 -12.02 16.56 -7.43
CA ALA A 118 -12.55 15.32 -6.89
C ALA A 118 -13.52 15.39 -5.69
N PRO A 119 -13.36 16.28 -4.68
CA PRO A 119 -14.24 16.29 -3.50
C PRO A 119 -15.72 16.47 -3.85
N ALA A 120 -16.03 17.19 -4.93
CA ALA A 120 -17.39 17.48 -5.36
C ALA A 120 -17.95 16.49 -6.41
N HIS A 121 -17.09 15.80 -7.17
CA HIS A 121 -17.51 15.09 -8.39
C HIS A 121 -17.28 13.57 -8.35
N CYS A 122 -16.46 13.06 -7.43
CA CYS A 122 -16.15 11.62 -7.40
C CYS A 122 -16.22 11.01 -6.00
N ARG A 123 -17.33 11.30 -5.31
CA ARG A 123 -17.67 10.70 -4.01
C ARG A 123 -18.87 9.78 -4.15
N TYR A 124 -18.79 8.59 -3.58
CA TYR A 124 -19.93 7.71 -3.43
C TYR A 124 -20.90 8.32 -2.39
N PRO A 125 -22.16 8.64 -2.75
CA PRO A 125 -23.06 9.43 -1.89
C PRO A 125 -23.29 8.81 -0.52
N GLY A 126 -23.04 9.55 0.56
CA GLY A 126 -23.34 9.11 1.94
C GLY A 126 -22.25 8.26 2.62
N HIS A 127 -21.09 8.06 2.00
CA HIS A 127 -20.05 7.14 2.50
C HIS A 127 -18.67 7.79 2.69
N THR A 128 -18.57 9.03 3.19
CA THR A 128 -17.28 9.75 3.39
C THR A 128 -16.28 9.02 4.29
N GLN A 129 -16.76 8.17 5.19
CA GLN A 129 -15.96 7.33 6.07
C GLN A 129 -15.26 6.16 5.34
N TYR A 130 -15.72 5.75 4.15
CA TYR A 130 -15.14 4.68 3.35
C TYR A 130 -14.22 5.26 2.28
N GLU A 131 -13.12 5.87 2.73
CA GLU A 131 -12.16 6.56 1.88
C GLU A 131 -11.71 5.72 0.69
N ASP A 132 -11.36 4.46 0.93
CA ASP A 132 -10.86 3.55 -0.08
C ASP A 132 -11.92 3.19 -1.12
N VAL A 133 -13.17 2.96 -0.70
CA VAL A 133 -14.31 2.78 -1.62
C VAL A 133 -14.55 4.03 -2.47
N ASN A 134 -14.47 5.23 -1.89
CA ASN A 134 -14.60 6.48 -2.65
C ASN A 134 -13.45 6.65 -3.65
N MET A 135 -12.22 6.29 -3.25
CA MET A 135 -11.07 6.30 -4.14
C MET A 135 -11.29 5.34 -5.31
N GLY A 136 -11.74 4.11 -5.06
CA GLY A 136 -12.08 3.14 -6.11
C GLY A 136 -13.17 3.64 -7.06
N TYR A 137 -14.26 4.21 -6.52
CA TYR A 137 -15.33 4.83 -7.30
C TYR A 137 -14.79 5.96 -8.18
N CYS A 138 -13.95 6.84 -7.62
CA CYS A 138 -13.36 7.95 -8.33
C CYS A 138 -12.42 7.49 -9.44
N MET A 139 -11.53 6.53 -9.14
CA MET A 139 -10.61 5.98 -10.13
C MET A 139 -11.36 5.36 -11.31
N ALA A 140 -12.43 4.61 -11.05
CA ALA A 140 -13.28 4.06 -12.11
C ALA A 140 -13.94 5.16 -12.96
N ALA A 141 -14.54 6.18 -12.33
CA ALA A 141 -15.19 7.29 -13.02
C ALA A 141 -14.21 8.12 -13.90
N LEU A 142 -12.94 8.17 -13.51
CA LEU A 142 -11.87 8.86 -14.23
C LEU A 142 -11.15 7.98 -15.27
N GLY A 143 -11.66 6.77 -15.51
CA GLY A 143 -11.04 5.80 -16.42
C GLY A 143 -9.62 5.40 -16.01
N VAL A 144 -9.34 5.43 -14.71
CA VAL A 144 -8.08 4.94 -14.12
C VAL A 144 -8.22 3.43 -13.90
N ARG A 145 -7.24 2.68 -14.39
CA ARG A 145 -7.26 1.22 -14.37
C ARG A 145 -6.74 0.69 -13.04
N ALA A 146 -7.54 -0.15 -12.38
CA ALA A 146 -7.08 -0.99 -11.27
C ALA A 146 -6.15 -2.09 -11.82
N ALA A 147 -4.85 -1.99 -11.56
CA ALA A 147 -3.89 -2.97 -12.05
C ALA A 147 -3.79 -4.18 -11.09
N ASP A 148 -3.49 -5.36 -11.64
CA ASP A 148 -3.21 -6.55 -10.84
C ASP A 148 -1.76 -6.49 -10.33
N THR A 149 -1.61 -6.35 -9.02
CA THR A 149 -0.31 -6.29 -8.35
C THR A 149 0.06 -7.60 -7.68
N ARG A 150 -0.56 -8.73 -8.00
CA ARG A 150 -0.11 -10.02 -7.47
C ARG A 150 1.23 -10.41 -8.09
N ASP A 151 1.95 -11.32 -7.45
CA ASP A 151 3.19 -11.85 -8.01
C ASP A 151 2.91 -12.93 -9.08
N GLY A 152 3.97 -13.53 -9.63
CA GLY A 152 3.85 -14.56 -10.67
C GLY A 152 3.11 -15.83 -10.25
N LEU A 153 2.90 -16.04 -8.95
CA LEU A 153 2.10 -17.14 -8.39
C LEU A 153 0.67 -16.70 -8.03
N GLY A 154 0.31 -15.45 -8.31
CA GLY A 154 -1.00 -14.89 -7.97
C GLY A 154 -1.16 -14.58 -6.48
N ARG A 155 -0.06 -14.39 -5.73
CA ARG A 155 -0.10 -14.04 -4.30
C ARG A 155 -0.15 -12.51 -4.12
N PRO A 156 -0.91 -11.99 -3.14
CA PRO A 156 -0.99 -10.55 -2.88
C PRO A 156 0.34 -10.00 -2.36
N ARG A 157 0.66 -8.76 -2.76
CA ARG A 157 1.83 -8.01 -2.29
C ARG A 157 1.50 -6.88 -1.32
N PHE A 158 0.29 -6.34 -1.38
CA PHE A 158 -0.23 -5.37 -0.40
C PHE A 158 -1.07 -6.14 0.61
N LEU A 159 -0.69 -6.14 1.89
CA LEU A 159 -1.31 -7.00 2.88
C LEU A 159 -2.01 -6.19 3.97
N PRO A 160 -3.29 -6.50 4.29
CA PRO A 160 -4.10 -5.68 5.19
C PRO A 160 -3.87 -6.01 6.67
N TYR A 161 -2.93 -6.92 6.96
CA TYR A 161 -2.62 -7.43 8.29
C TYR A 161 -1.13 -7.75 8.45
N PRO A 162 -0.66 -7.91 9.70
CA PRO A 162 0.71 -8.29 9.98
C PRO A 162 1.04 -9.71 9.51
N PRO A 163 2.33 -10.04 9.30
CA PRO A 163 2.73 -11.37 8.83
C PRO A 163 2.28 -12.49 9.78
N TRP A 164 2.40 -12.33 11.10
CA TRP A 164 2.00 -13.36 12.08
C TRP A 164 0.49 -13.68 12.10
N ARG A 165 -0.34 -12.77 11.59
CA ARG A 165 -1.79 -12.96 11.43
C ARG A 165 -2.10 -13.73 10.13
N LEU A 166 -1.31 -13.53 9.08
CA LEU A 166 -1.53 -14.10 7.75
C LEU A 166 -0.81 -15.45 7.52
N LEU A 167 0.26 -15.72 8.28
CA LEU A 167 1.01 -16.97 8.22
C LEU A 167 0.27 -18.18 8.82
N GLN A 168 -0.85 -17.96 9.48
CA GLN A 168 -1.66 -19.03 10.05
C GLN A 168 -2.44 -19.73 8.93
N SER A 169 -2.38 -21.06 8.87
CA SER A 169 -3.04 -21.84 7.81
C SER A 169 -4.56 -21.79 7.86
N GLU A 170 -5.12 -21.64 9.06
CA GLU A 170 -6.56 -21.46 9.24
C GLU A 170 -6.87 -19.96 9.35
N PRO A 171 -7.77 -19.43 8.51
CA PRO A 171 -8.19 -18.05 8.65
C PRO A 171 -8.86 -17.88 10.01
N HIS A 172 -8.34 -16.96 10.80
CA HIS A 172 -9.06 -16.47 11.97
C HIS A 172 -10.45 -15.99 11.51
N PRO A 173 -11.55 -16.24 12.27
CA PRO A 173 -12.90 -15.83 11.87
C PRO A 173 -13.02 -14.37 11.44
N ASP A 174 -12.21 -13.49 12.06
CA ASP A 174 -12.09 -12.07 11.71
C ASP A 174 -11.67 -11.80 10.25
N PHE A 175 -11.19 -12.78 9.49
CA PHE A 175 -10.79 -12.62 8.09
C PHE A 175 -11.89 -12.99 7.09
N ALA A 176 -13.08 -13.37 7.55
CA ALA A 176 -14.21 -13.69 6.68
C ALA A 176 -14.52 -12.53 5.71
N TRP A 177 -14.43 -11.28 6.17
CA TRP A 177 -14.60 -10.10 5.32
C TRP A 177 -13.54 -10.05 4.21
N LEU A 178 -12.27 -10.35 4.52
CA LEU A 178 -11.19 -10.27 3.56
C LEU A 178 -11.40 -11.29 2.44
N VAL A 179 -11.85 -12.50 2.77
CA VAL A 179 -12.21 -13.51 1.78
C VAL A 179 -13.43 -13.08 0.95
N HIS A 180 -14.44 -12.48 1.58
CA HIS A 180 -15.68 -12.06 0.94
C HIS A 180 -15.49 -10.89 -0.05
N PHE A 181 -14.69 -9.90 0.35
CA PHE A 181 -14.49 -8.68 -0.44
C PHE A 181 -13.32 -8.76 -1.40
N SER A 182 -12.38 -9.70 -1.25
CA SER A 182 -11.24 -9.78 -2.18
C SER A 182 -11.68 -10.07 -3.61
N LYS A 183 -11.18 -9.27 -4.56
CA LYS A 183 -11.42 -9.48 -6.00
C LYS A 183 -10.89 -10.83 -6.48
N TYR A 184 -9.77 -11.26 -5.92
CA TYR A 184 -9.16 -12.55 -6.14
C TYR A 184 -9.23 -13.38 -4.87
N LYS A 185 -9.36 -14.71 -4.99
CA LYS A 185 -9.43 -15.60 -3.82
C LYS A 185 -8.23 -15.39 -2.90
N PHE A 186 -8.48 -14.83 -1.72
CA PHE A 186 -7.47 -14.66 -0.69
C PHE A 186 -7.19 -16.00 0.00
N ARG A 187 -5.92 -16.31 0.23
CA ARG A 187 -5.47 -17.53 0.92
C ARG A 187 -4.59 -17.12 2.11
N PHE A 188 -4.48 -18.01 3.08
CA PHE A 188 -3.68 -17.82 4.29
C PHE A 188 -2.61 -18.91 4.36
N GLY A 189 -1.62 -18.71 5.24
CA GLY A 189 -0.50 -19.60 5.43
C GLY A 189 0.76 -19.17 4.68
N PRO A 190 1.91 -19.81 4.95
CA PRO A 190 3.21 -19.39 4.44
C PRO A 190 3.30 -19.36 2.92
N GLU A 191 2.64 -20.30 2.24
CA GLU A 191 2.66 -20.40 0.78
C GLU A 191 1.78 -19.34 0.10
N SER A 192 0.88 -18.69 0.84
CA SER A 192 -0.05 -17.70 0.30
C SER A 192 0.51 -16.29 0.27
N LEU A 193 1.56 -16.01 1.05
CA LEU A 193 2.20 -14.70 1.09
C LEU A 193 3.26 -14.62 0.01
N SER A 194 3.26 -13.51 -0.71
CA SER A 194 4.31 -13.23 -1.68
C SER A 194 5.67 -13.13 -0.97
N ASP A 195 6.73 -13.63 -1.57
CA ASP A 195 8.11 -13.30 -1.16
C ASP A 195 8.52 -11.89 -1.60
N LEU A 196 7.67 -11.22 -2.40
CA LEU A 196 7.81 -9.85 -2.86
C LEU A 196 6.77 -8.92 -2.21
N VAL A 197 6.41 -9.15 -0.93
CA VAL A 197 5.49 -8.28 -0.18
C VAL A 197 5.94 -6.82 -0.25
N VAL A 198 4.99 -5.93 -0.50
CA VAL A 198 5.16 -4.47 -0.52
C VAL A 198 4.77 -3.86 0.82
N THR A 199 3.63 -4.25 1.41
CA THR A 199 3.17 -3.70 2.70
C THR A 199 2.62 -4.76 3.64
N PHE A 200 2.77 -4.49 4.95
CA PHE A 200 1.99 -5.11 6.02
C PHE A 200 1.28 -4.01 6.82
N HIS A 201 -0.02 -4.10 6.97
CA HIS A 201 -0.84 -3.16 7.76
C HIS A 201 -1.09 -3.67 9.18
N GLU A 202 -1.59 -2.80 10.06
CA GLU A 202 -1.79 -3.00 11.50
C GLU A 202 -0.51 -3.33 12.29
N ILE A 203 0.64 -2.81 11.88
CA ILE A 203 1.87 -2.84 12.69
C ILE A 203 1.79 -1.73 13.74
N ARG A 204 1.00 -1.99 14.80
CA ARG A 204 0.63 -0.97 15.80
C ARG A 204 1.64 -0.81 16.93
N ASP A 205 2.40 -1.87 17.24
CA ASP A 205 3.44 -1.80 18.25
C ASP A 205 4.75 -1.30 17.59
N PRO A 206 5.37 -0.21 18.08
CA PRO A 206 6.67 0.22 17.60
C PRO A 206 7.74 -0.89 17.64
N VAL A 207 7.68 -1.78 18.63
CA VAL A 207 8.58 -2.93 18.75
C VAL A 207 8.43 -3.86 17.55
N ASP A 208 7.20 -4.14 17.12
CA ASP A 208 6.95 -4.96 15.95
C ASP A 208 7.47 -4.28 14.66
N PHE A 209 7.34 -2.96 14.57
CA PHE A 209 7.88 -2.19 13.44
C PHE A 209 9.41 -2.34 13.35
N TYR A 210 10.12 -2.14 14.47
CA TYR A 210 11.57 -2.33 14.53
C TYR A 210 11.98 -3.79 14.31
N PHE A 211 11.17 -4.73 14.78
CA PHE A 211 11.41 -6.16 14.57
C PHE A 211 11.34 -6.53 13.09
N ILE A 212 10.30 -6.09 12.37
CA ILE A 212 10.17 -6.32 10.92
C ILE A 212 11.30 -5.61 10.17
N GLN A 213 11.61 -4.36 10.51
CA GLN A 213 12.74 -3.61 9.94
C GLN A 213 14.05 -4.40 10.09
N TYR A 214 14.32 -4.90 11.29
CA TYR A 214 15.51 -5.69 11.55
C TYR A 214 15.55 -6.94 10.67
N LEU A 215 14.46 -7.70 10.58
CA LEU A 215 14.42 -8.94 9.79
C LEU A 215 14.54 -8.71 8.28
N VAL A 216 13.91 -7.66 7.76
CA VAL A 216 13.76 -7.46 6.30
C VAL A 216 14.89 -6.62 5.72
N ASN A 217 15.41 -5.64 6.46
CA ASN A 217 16.33 -4.64 5.93
C ASN A 217 17.72 -4.66 6.59
N ASP A 218 17.84 -5.11 7.85
CA ASP A 218 19.10 -5.01 8.59
C ASP A 218 19.81 -6.36 8.77
N LEU A 219 19.04 -7.45 8.91
CA LEU A 219 19.55 -8.80 9.12
C LEU A 219 20.29 -9.28 7.86
N ARG A 220 21.59 -9.49 8.00
CA ARG A 220 22.44 -10.03 6.93
C ARG A 220 22.60 -11.53 7.10
N LEU A 221 21.96 -12.29 6.22
CA LEU A 221 22.20 -13.72 6.10
C LEU A 221 23.43 -13.94 5.21
N LEU A 222 24.47 -14.55 5.76
CA LEU A 222 25.61 -15.00 4.95
C LEU A 222 25.19 -16.23 4.15
N SER A 223 25.39 -16.17 2.84
CA SER A 223 25.19 -17.35 1.99
C SER A 223 26.21 -18.44 2.37
N PRO A 224 25.85 -19.73 2.32
CA PRO A 224 26.81 -20.82 2.48
C PRO A 224 28.00 -20.62 1.53
N GLY A 225 29.22 -20.50 2.08
CA GLY A 225 30.45 -20.24 1.30
C GLY A 225 30.85 -18.78 1.14
N ALA A 226 30.07 -17.82 1.65
CA ALA A 226 30.52 -16.44 1.78
C ALA A 226 31.72 -16.35 2.75
N SER A 227 32.73 -15.55 2.42
CA SER A 227 33.86 -15.30 3.30
C SER A 227 33.36 -14.77 4.65
N SER A 228 33.66 -15.50 5.73
CA SER A 228 33.31 -15.07 7.08
C SER A 228 33.93 -13.69 7.33
N PRO A 229 33.15 -12.70 7.82
CA PRO A 229 33.72 -11.44 8.28
C PRO A 229 34.59 -11.62 9.54
N PHE A 230 34.51 -12.77 10.20
CA PHE A 230 35.37 -13.14 11.32
C PHE A 230 36.66 -13.77 10.81
N THR A 231 37.77 -13.07 10.98
CA THR A 231 39.12 -13.66 10.93
C THR A 231 39.46 -14.22 12.32
N LEU A 232 40.12 -15.38 12.38
CA LEU A 232 40.55 -16.03 13.63
C LEU A 232 41.34 -15.10 14.59
N SER A 233 41.98 -14.06 14.07
CA SER A 233 42.69 -13.03 14.83
C SER A 233 41.81 -12.14 15.72
N GLN A 234 40.49 -12.16 15.56
CA GLN A 234 39.53 -11.36 16.34
C GLN A 234 38.95 -12.12 17.54
N ILE A 235 39.31 -13.39 17.73
CA ILE A 235 38.90 -14.17 18.90
C ILE A 235 39.92 -13.93 20.01
N PRO A 236 39.54 -13.33 21.15
CA PRO A 236 40.47 -13.14 22.26
C PRO A 236 41.02 -14.49 22.71
N SER A 237 42.35 -14.65 22.70
CA SER A 237 42.98 -15.78 23.38
C SER A 237 42.71 -15.64 24.88
N ARG A 238 42.12 -16.69 25.49
CA ARG A 238 41.92 -16.77 26.93
C ARG A 238 43.22 -16.57 27.70
#